data_AF-A0A3P5ZTC4-F1
#
_entry.id   AF-A0A3P5ZTC4-F1
#
_cell.length_a   1.000
_cell.length_b   1.000
_cell.length_c   1.000
_cell.angle_alpha   90.00
_cell.angle_beta   90.00
_cell.angle_gamma   90.00
#
_symmetry.space_group_name_H-M   'P 1'
#
loop_
_entity.id
_entity.type
_entity.pdbx_description
1 polymer ?
#
loop_
_entity_poly.entity_id
_entity_poly.type
_entity_poly.pdbx_seq_one_letter_code
_entity_poly.pdbx_strand_id
1 'polypeptide(L)'
;MAQSNWESDKMLDVYIYDHLVKKKLHNTAKSFMAEGKVSTDPVANDTPGGFLFERWSMFLDIYKAKTKEKLLDSAVEYELNVYIFDYLVKKKLHHTALSFMSEVEVSMDPVAIDTPGGYLSDWWSVFWAFFVASTNEKHSESAAEQFSHALSRPL
;
A
#
# COMPACT_ATOMS: atom_id res chain seq x y z
N MET A 1 1.72 -20.99 -2.79
CA MET A 1 0.93 -19.74 -2.78
C MET A 1 0.95 -19.04 -1.42
N ALA A 2 1.00 -19.73 -0.28
CA ALA A 2 1.12 -19.07 1.04
C ALA A 2 2.44 -18.29 1.25
N GLN A 3 3.54 -18.74 0.61
CA GLN A 3 4.86 -18.09 0.73
C GLN A 3 4.84 -16.63 0.23
N SER A 4 4.21 -16.40 -0.92
CA SER A 4 4.18 -15.10 -1.58
C SER A 4 3.27 -14.09 -0.86
N ASN A 5 2.19 -14.58 -0.23
CA ASN A 5 1.25 -13.70 0.49
C ASN A 5 1.85 -13.20 1.81
N TRP A 6 2.54 -14.07 2.57
CA TRP A 6 3.20 -13.62 3.82
C TRP A 6 4.33 -12.64 3.56
N GLU A 7 5.05 -12.81 2.46
CA GLU A 7 6.12 -11.90 2.05
C GLU A 7 5.53 -10.55 1.60
N SER A 8 4.45 -10.57 0.82
CA SER A 8 3.74 -9.35 0.42
C SER A 8 3.26 -8.54 1.63
N ASP A 9 2.61 -9.19 2.60
CA ASP A 9 2.09 -8.53 3.79
C ASP A 9 3.20 -7.88 4.62
N LYS A 10 4.34 -8.56 4.77
CA LYS A 10 5.51 -8.00 5.47
C LYS A 10 6.12 -6.83 4.72
N MET A 11 6.21 -6.93 3.40
CA MET A 11 6.77 -5.84 2.60
C MET A 11 5.85 -4.63 2.64
N LEU A 12 4.52 -4.81 2.66
CA LEU A 12 3.59 -3.71 2.87
C LEU A 12 3.86 -2.99 4.19
N ASP A 13 4.03 -3.73 5.29
CA ASP A 13 4.36 -3.14 6.59
C ASP A 13 5.65 -2.30 6.52
N VAL A 14 6.70 -2.82 5.88
CA VAL A 14 7.98 -2.11 5.73
C VAL A 14 7.81 -0.80 4.95
N TYR A 15 7.07 -0.83 3.84
CA TYR A 15 6.87 0.37 3.02
C TYR A 15 5.91 1.38 3.64
N ILE A 16 4.93 0.94 4.43
CA ILE A 16 4.11 1.84 5.26
C ILE A 16 4.99 2.53 6.30
N TYR A 17 5.88 1.79 6.97
CA TYR A 17 6.81 2.38 7.93
C TYR A 17 7.74 3.43 7.28
N ASP A 18 8.32 3.11 6.11
CA ASP A 18 9.13 4.06 5.32
C ASP A 18 8.35 5.34 5.01
N HIS A 19 7.09 5.20 4.58
CA HIS A 19 6.21 6.33 4.32
C HIS A 19 6.00 7.20 5.57
N LEU A 20 5.71 6.59 6.73
CA LEU A 20 5.52 7.31 8.00
C LEU A 20 6.78 8.10 8.39
N VAL A 21 7.97 7.50 8.25
CA VAL A 21 9.24 8.16 8.55
C VAL A 21 9.50 9.33 7.59
N LYS A 22 9.25 9.15 6.28
CA LYS A 22 9.41 10.20 5.26
C LYS A 22 8.47 11.37 5.47
N LYS A 23 7.25 11.11 5.96
CA LYS A 23 6.26 12.12 6.34
C LYS A 23 6.52 12.73 7.72
N LYS A 24 7.60 12.36 8.40
CA LYS A 24 7.97 12.83 9.75
C LYS A 24 6.93 12.51 10.82
N LEU A 25 6.14 11.44 10.60
CA LEU A 25 5.12 10.92 11.52
C LEU A 25 5.78 10.03 12.57
N HIS A 26 6.66 10.63 13.37
CA HIS A 26 7.58 9.89 14.23
C HIS A 26 6.88 9.12 15.36
N ASN A 27 5.78 9.65 15.92
CA ASN A 27 5.06 8.93 16.97
C ASN A 27 4.30 7.74 16.38
N THR A 28 3.66 7.93 15.22
CA THR A 28 3.00 6.84 14.52
C THR A 28 3.99 5.76 14.13
N ALA A 29 5.11 6.12 13.50
CA ALA A 29 6.13 5.16 13.08
C ALA A 29 6.67 4.34 14.27
N LYS A 30 6.89 4.99 15.42
CA LYS A 30 7.34 4.33 16.65
C LYS A 30 6.28 3.35 17.20
N SER A 31 5.02 3.76 17.26
CA SER A 31 3.91 2.90 17.65
C SER A 31 3.76 1.71 16.70
N PHE A 32 3.89 1.96 15.39
CA PHE A 32 3.76 0.94 14.36
C PHE A 32 4.84 -0.14 14.47
N MET A 33 6.09 0.23 14.73
CA MET A 33 7.16 -0.75 15.01
C MET A 33 6.85 -1.59 16.24
N ALA A 34 6.41 -0.97 17.33
CA ALA A 34 6.16 -1.65 18.59
C ALA A 34 4.96 -2.60 18.53
N GLU A 35 3.88 -2.18 17.87
CA GLU A 35 2.61 -2.90 17.81
C GLU A 35 2.58 -3.90 16.63
N GLY A 36 3.07 -3.49 15.46
CA GLY A 36 3.03 -4.25 14.21
C GLY A 36 4.19 -5.22 14.01
N LYS A 37 5.24 -5.17 14.86
CA LYS A 37 6.47 -5.97 14.73
C LYS A 37 7.11 -5.84 13.34
N VAL A 38 7.09 -4.61 12.81
CA VAL A 38 7.57 -4.30 11.46
C VAL A 38 9.10 -4.40 11.42
N SER A 39 9.63 -4.98 10.34
CA SER A 39 11.08 -5.02 10.13
C SER A 39 11.59 -3.62 9.82
N THR A 40 12.70 -3.22 10.44
CA THR A 40 13.37 -1.93 10.17
C THR A 40 14.50 -2.07 9.17
N ASP A 41 14.51 -3.17 8.41
CA ASP A 41 15.56 -3.42 7.43
C ASP A 41 15.57 -2.31 6.38
N PRO A 42 16.76 -1.87 5.92
CA PRO A 42 16.87 -0.86 4.90
C PRO A 42 16.06 -1.26 3.66
N VAL A 43 15.14 -0.39 3.26
CA VAL A 43 14.31 -0.62 2.08
C VAL A 43 15.19 -0.60 0.84
N ALA A 44 15.11 -1.64 0.02
CA ALA A 44 15.95 -1.78 -1.18
C ALA A 44 15.74 -0.66 -2.23
N ASN A 45 14.56 -0.04 -2.23
CA ASN A 45 14.22 1.09 -3.10
C ASN A 45 13.92 2.32 -2.24
N ASP A 46 14.97 3.01 -1.82
CA ASP A 46 14.85 4.30 -1.16
C ASP A 46 14.59 5.40 -2.20
N THR A 47 13.33 5.79 -2.34
CA THR A 47 12.93 6.92 -3.20
C THR A 47 12.51 8.14 -2.37
N PRO A 48 12.70 9.38 -2.83
CA PRO A 48 12.42 10.57 -2.03
C PRO A 48 10.98 10.67 -1.51
N GLY A 49 10.00 10.19 -2.30
CA GLY A 49 8.58 10.17 -1.92
C GLY A 49 8.14 8.91 -1.15
N GLY A 50 8.99 7.88 -1.10
CA GLY A 50 8.63 6.55 -0.61
C GLY A 50 8.05 5.68 -1.72
N PHE A 51 8.49 4.41 -1.79
CA PHE A 51 8.11 3.49 -2.86
C PHE A 51 6.60 3.24 -2.91
N LEU A 52 5.94 3.08 -1.75
CA LEU A 52 4.50 2.90 -1.68
C LEU A 52 3.75 4.10 -2.26
N PHE A 53 4.14 5.32 -1.89
CA PHE A 53 3.51 6.54 -2.38
C PHE A 53 3.66 6.69 -3.90
N GLU A 54 4.85 6.44 -4.44
CA GLU A 54 5.08 6.53 -5.88
C GLU A 54 4.26 5.50 -6.68
N ARG A 55 4.19 4.26 -6.18
CA ARG A 55 3.41 3.21 -6.83
C ARG A 55 1.92 3.47 -6.74
N TRP A 56 1.47 3.98 -5.60
CA TRP A 56 0.10 4.42 -5.40
C TRP A 56 -0.28 5.60 -6.30
N SER A 57 0.59 6.61 -6.39
CA SER A 57 0.41 7.78 -7.25
C SER A 57 0.29 7.37 -8.72
N MET A 58 1.20 6.51 -9.20
CA MET A 58 1.13 5.99 -10.57
C MET A 58 -0.15 5.19 -10.85
N PHE A 59 -0.63 4.42 -9.87
CA PHE A 59 -1.89 3.69 -9.99
C PHE A 59 -3.08 4.65 -10.11
N LEU A 60 -3.17 5.65 -9.23
CA LEU A 60 -4.24 6.63 -9.27
C LEU A 60 -4.20 7.50 -10.53
N ASP A 61 -3.00 7.85 -11.02
CA ASP A 61 -2.82 8.56 -12.28
C ASP A 61 -3.38 7.75 -13.46
N ILE A 62 -3.08 6.46 -13.56
CA ILE A 62 -3.62 5.61 -14.64
C ILE A 62 -5.14 5.41 -14.47
N TYR A 63 -5.61 5.23 -13.23
CA TYR A 63 -7.02 5.01 -12.93
C TYR A 63 -7.88 6.25 -13.26
N LYS A 64 -7.43 7.44 -12.84
CA LYS A 64 -8.13 8.74 -13.03
C LYS A 64 -7.73 9.44 -14.32
N ALA A 65 -6.71 9.00 -15.06
CA ALA A 65 -6.49 9.42 -16.44
C ALA A 65 -7.72 9.11 -17.32
N LYS A 66 -8.48 8.05 -16.98
CA LYS A 66 -9.77 7.76 -17.62
C LYS A 66 -10.83 8.83 -17.36
N THR A 67 -10.73 9.57 -16.26
CA THR A 67 -11.65 10.66 -15.89
C THR A 67 -11.14 12.05 -16.31
N LYS A 68 -9.97 12.16 -16.95
CA LYS A 68 -9.31 13.42 -17.37
C LYS A 68 -9.01 14.40 -16.23
N GLU A 69 -9.03 13.95 -14.98
CA GLU A 69 -8.72 14.79 -13.83
C GLU A 69 -7.24 14.66 -13.48
N LYS A 70 -6.53 15.80 -13.42
CA LYS A 70 -5.17 15.84 -12.92
C LYS A 70 -5.22 15.74 -11.39
N LEU A 71 -4.60 14.71 -10.84
CA LEU A 71 -4.47 14.58 -9.39
C LEU A 71 -3.41 15.56 -8.87
N LEU A 72 -3.75 16.20 -7.76
CA LEU A 72 -2.77 16.93 -6.95
C LEU A 72 -2.10 15.93 -6.00
N ASP A 73 -0.80 16.09 -5.77
CA ASP A 73 -0.04 15.24 -4.85
C ASP A 73 -0.69 15.16 -3.45
N SER A 74 -1.30 16.27 -2.99
CA SER A 74 -2.04 16.31 -1.73
C SER A 74 -3.29 15.44 -1.71
N ALA A 75 -3.99 15.30 -2.85
CA ALA A 75 -5.16 14.43 -2.96
C ALA A 75 -4.76 12.96 -3.03
N VAL A 76 -3.66 12.63 -3.74
CA VAL A 76 -3.07 11.29 -3.77
C VAL A 76 -2.63 10.87 -2.37
N GLU A 77 -1.98 11.77 -1.65
CA GLU A 77 -1.53 11.56 -0.28
C GLU A 77 -2.68 11.37 0.68
N TYR A 78 -3.71 12.22 0.61
CA TYR A 78 -4.90 12.07 1.44
C TYR A 78 -5.57 10.71 1.23
N GLU A 79 -5.73 10.31 -0.03
CA GLU A 79 -6.34 9.03 -0.38
C GLU A 79 -5.50 7.85 0.15
N LEU A 80 -4.17 7.90 -0.01
CA LEU A 80 -3.28 6.89 0.58
C LEU A 80 -3.39 6.84 2.10
N ASN A 81 -3.44 7.99 2.77
CA ASN A 81 -3.55 8.06 4.23
C ASN A 81 -4.84 7.41 4.75
N VAL A 82 -5.97 7.64 4.08
CA VAL A 82 -7.24 6.97 4.42
C VAL A 82 -7.10 5.45 4.35
N TYR A 83 -6.45 4.93 3.31
CA TYR A 83 -6.24 3.49 3.16
C TYR A 83 -5.19 2.91 4.12
N ILE A 84 -4.16 3.68 4.50
CA ILE A 84 -3.21 3.30 5.56
C ILE A 84 -3.94 3.23 6.91
N PHE A 85 -4.81 4.19 7.21
CA PHE A 85 -5.60 4.15 8.44
C PHE A 85 -6.52 2.92 8.50
N ASP A 86 -7.25 2.63 7.42
CA ASP A 86 -8.08 1.43 7.29
C ASP A 86 -7.25 0.15 7.53
N TYR A 87 -6.07 0.09 6.94
CA TYR A 87 -5.13 -1.01 7.14
C TYR A 87 -4.73 -1.20 8.61
N LEU A 88 -4.38 -0.12 9.32
CA LEU A 88 -4.00 -0.17 10.73
C LEU A 88 -5.16 -0.67 11.60
N VAL A 89 -6.38 -0.20 11.34
CA VAL A 89 -7.58 -0.66 12.05
C VAL A 89 -7.85 -2.15 11.79
N LYS A 90 -7.73 -2.60 10.53
CA LYS A 90 -7.96 -4.01 10.14
C LYS A 90 -6.91 -4.96 10.69
N LYS A 91 -5.65 -4.52 10.80
CA LYS A 91 -4.60 -5.25 11.52
C LYS A 91 -4.72 -5.20 13.05
N LYS A 92 -5.76 -4.55 13.60
CA LYS A 92 -5.98 -4.37 15.04
C LYS A 92 -4.88 -3.57 15.74
N LEU A 93 -4.21 -2.69 15.00
CA LEU A 93 -3.15 -1.80 15.49
C LEU A 93 -3.76 -0.49 15.98
N HIS A 94 -4.63 -0.60 16.99
CA HIS A 94 -5.47 0.51 17.44
C HIS A 94 -4.67 1.69 17.99
N HIS A 95 -3.54 1.42 18.67
CA HIS A 95 -2.73 2.49 19.23
C HIS A 95 -1.98 3.27 18.13
N THR A 96 -1.49 2.55 17.12
CA THR A 96 -0.89 3.14 15.93
C THR A 96 -1.91 3.93 15.13
N ALA A 97 -3.11 3.39 14.90
CA ALA A 97 -4.18 4.07 14.16
C ALA A 97 -4.58 5.41 14.81
N LEU A 98 -4.70 5.44 16.14
CA LEU A 98 -4.98 6.67 16.89
C LEU A 98 -3.85 7.70 16.77
N SER A 99 -2.60 7.25 16.89
CA SER A 99 -1.43 8.11 16.72
C SER A 99 -1.39 8.71 15.31
N PHE A 100 -1.67 7.88 14.30
CA PHE A 100 -1.73 8.29 12.90
C PHE A 100 -2.80 9.36 12.70
N MET A 101 -4.04 9.10 13.11
CA MET A 101 -5.15 10.04 12.97
C MET A 101 -4.85 11.41 13.58
N SER A 102 -4.15 11.44 14.72
CA SER A 102 -3.76 12.70 15.38
C SER A 102 -2.66 13.46 14.64
N GLU A 103 -1.79 12.80 13.88
CA GLU A 103 -0.65 13.44 13.21
C GLU A 103 -0.96 13.87 11.77
N VAL A 104 -1.82 13.14 11.05
CA VAL A 104 -2.18 13.47 9.65
C VAL A 104 -3.48 14.29 9.51
N GLU A 105 -4.15 14.65 10.62
CA GLU A 105 -5.43 15.39 10.62
C GLU A 105 -6.46 14.80 9.63
N VAL A 106 -6.49 13.47 9.50
CA VAL A 106 -7.37 12.79 8.55
C VAL A 106 -8.82 12.94 9.04
N SER A 107 -9.65 13.61 8.24
CA SER A 107 -11.11 13.56 8.37
C SER A 107 -11.57 12.11 8.14
N MET A 108 -12.43 11.57 9.01
CA MET A 108 -13.01 10.22 8.90
C MET A 108 -14.03 10.13 7.75
N ASP A 109 -13.71 10.68 6.58
CA ASP A 109 -14.51 10.45 5.40
C ASP A 109 -14.57 8.94 5.14
N PRO A 110 -15.76 8.38 4.95
CA PRO A 110 -15.93 6.94 4.78
C PRO A 110 -15.06 6.48 3.60
N VAL A 111 -14.26 5.43 3.85
CA VAL A 111 -13.45 4.77 2.82
C VAL A 111 -14.38 4.40 1.67
N ALA A 112 -14.07 4.86 0.45
CA ALA A 112 -14.92 4.61 -0.71
C ALA A 112 -15.06 3.11 -1.05
N ILE A 113 -14.11 2.28 -0.58
CA ILE A 113 -14.07 0.83 -0.81
C ILE A 113 -13.69 0.13 0.50
N ASP A 114 -14.68 -0.44 1.18
CA ASP A 114 -14.47 -1.27 2.38
C ASP A 114 -14.41 -2.75 2.00
N THR A 115 -13.21 -3.33 1.99
CA THR A 115 -13.00 -4.79 1.84
C THR A 115 -12.66 -5.43 3.18
N PRO A 116 -13.06 -6.68 3.47
CA PRO A 116 -12.76 -7.32 4.76
C PRO A 116 -11.27 -7.38 5.13
N GLY A 117 -10.38 -7.43 4.12
CA GLY A 117 -8.91 -7.44 4.29
C GLY A 117 -8.24 -6.07 4.25
N GLY A 118 -8.94 -5.04 3.77
CA GLY A 118 -8.39 -3.70 3.53
C GLY A 118 -7.96 -3.53 2.07
N TYR A 119 -8.45 -2.47 1.42
CA TYR A 119 -8.19 -2.24 0.00
C TYR A 119 -6.70 -2.12 -0.30
N LEU A 120 -5.94 -1.47 0.59
CA LEU A 120 -4.49 -1.32 0.44
C LEU A 120 -3.76 -2.67 0.41
N SER A 121 -4.17 -3.61 1.27
CA SER A 121 -3.60 -4.95 1.32
C SER A 121 -3.92 -5.76 0.07
N ASP A 122 -5.17 -5.71 -0.37
CA ASP A 122 -5.62 -6.40 -1.58
C ASP A 122 -4.89 -5.86 -2.83
N TRP A 123 -4.83 -4.54 -2.97
CA TRP A 123 -4.10 -3.87 -4.06
C TRP A 123 -2.60 -4.19 -4.02
N TRP A 124 -1.99 -4.12 -2.84
CA TRP A 124 -0.57 -4.37 -2.66
C TRP A 124 -0.21 -5.82 -2.98
N SER A 125 -1.03 -6.80 -2.61
CA SER A 125 -0.79 -8.21 -2.92
C SER A 125 -0.69 -8.45 -4.43
N VAL A 126 -1.60 -7.86 -5.21
CA VAL A 126 -1.58 -7.93 -6.67
C VAL A 126 -0.36 -7.21 -7.24
N PHE A 127 -0.09 -5.99 -6.77
CA PHE A 127 1.05 -5.21 -7.22
C PHE A 127 2.38 -5.93 -6.93
N TRP A 128 2.54 -6.46 -5.72
CA TRP A 128 3.76 -7.15 -5.28
C TRP A 128 4.01 -8.42 -6.08
N ALA A 129 2.96 -9.21 -6.36
CA ALA A 129 3.06 -10.38 -7.21
C ALA A 129 3.57 -10.03 -8.62
N PHE A 130 3.05 -8.96 -9.22
CA PHE A 130 3.52 -8.47 -10.51
C PHE A 130 4.97 -7.95 -10.44
N PHE A 131 5.30 -7.18 -9.39
CA PHE A 131 6.63 -6.61 -9.20
C PHE A 131 7.71 -7.71 -9.07
N VAL A 132 7.47 -8.72 -8.23
CA VAL A 132 8.36 -9.87 -8.09
C VAL A 132 8.49 -10.66 -9.39
N ALA A 133 7.39 -10.84 -10.13
CA ALA A 133 7.42 -11.51 -11.44
C ALA A 133 8.21 -10.72 -12.49
N SER A 134 8.12 -9.39 -12.48
CA SER A 134 8.85 -8.51 -13.40
C SER A 134 10.35 -8.36 -13.07
N THR A 135 10.73 -8.58 -11.81
CA THR A 135 12.12 -8.47 -11.33
C THR A 135 12.86 -9.82 -11.29
N ASN A 136 12.13 -10.94 -11.23
CA ASN A 136 12.66 -12.26 -11.51
C ASN A 136 12.54 -12.56 -13.02
N GLU A 137 13.59 -12.27 -13.80
CA GLU A 137 13.73 -12.63 -15.23
C GLU A 137 13.57 -14.15 -15.55
N LYS A 138 13.22 -15.01 -14.57
CA LYS A 138 13.06 -16.46 -14.73
C LYS A 138 11.62 -17.00 -14.57
N HIS A 139 10.60 -16.15 -14.40
CA HIS A 139 9.20 -16.62 -14.22
C HIS A 139 8.14 -15.87 -15.06
N SER A 140 8.54 -15.18 -16.13
CA SER A 140 7.65 -14.27 -16.90
C SER A 140 6.49 -14.96 -17.63
N GLU A 141 6.48 -16.29 -17.78
CA GLU A 141 5.34 -16.99 -18.40
C GLU A 141 4.10 -17.08 -17.49
N SER A 142 4.27 -17.27 -16.18
CA SER A 142 3.13 -17.59 -15.31
C SER A 142 2.27 -16.36 -14.96
N ALA A 143 2.87 -15.17 -14.84
CA ALA A 143 2.16 -13.94 -14.53
C ALA A 143 1.39 -13.39 -15.76
N ALA A 144 1.95 -13.54 -16.95
CA ALA A 144 1.29 -13.17 -18.20
C ALA A 144 0.04 -14.05 -18.46
N GLU A 145 0.11 -15.34 -18.14
CA GLU A 145 -1.03 -16.26 -18.23
C GLU A 145 -2.12 -15.97 -17.19
N GLN A 146 -1.78 -15.56 -15.97
CA GLN A 146 -2.79 -15.17 -14.98
C GLN A 146 -3.49 -13.87 -15.35
N PHE A 147 -2.78 -12.92 -15.95
CA PHE A 147 -3.35 -11.67 -16.42
C PHE A 147 -4.25 -11.87 -17.65
N SER A 148 -3.84 -12.72 -18.59
CA SER A 148 -4.68 -13.09 -19.74
C SER A 148 -5.91 -13.88 -19.30
N HIS A 149 -5.80 -14.76 -18.32
CA HIS A 149 -6.91 -15.52 -17.76
C HIS A 149 -7.88 -14.64 -16.95
N ALA A 150 -7.38 -13.66 -16.18
CA ALA A 150 -8.20 -12.68 -15.47
C ALA A 150 -8.98 -11.76 -16.41
N LEU A 151 -8.39 -11.40 -17.56
CA LEU A 151 -9.03 -10.57 -18.59
C LEU A 151 -9.95 -11.37 -19.54
N SER A 152 -9.84 -12.69 -19.58
CA SER A 152 -10.63 -13.55 -20.47
C SER A 152 -11.87 -14.19 -19.82
N ARG A 153 -12.12 -13.93 -18.53
CA ARG A 153 -13.38 -14.36 -17.91
C ARG A 153 -14.53 -13.45 -18.36
N PRO A 154 -15.54 -13.95 -19.07
CA PRO A 154 -16.76 -13.19 -19.29
C PRO A 154 -17.52 -13.08 -17.95
N LEU A 155 -18.23 -11.95 -17.78
CA LEU A 155 -19.20 -11.70 -16.70
C LEU A 155 -20.22 -12.84 -16.57
#